data_AF-A0A1V5ZKF2-F1
#
_entry.id   AF-A0A1V5ZKF2-F1
#
_cell.length_a   1.000
_cell.length_b   1.000
_cell.length_c   1.000
_cell.angle_alpha   90.00
_cell.angle_beta   90.00
_cell.angle_gamma   90.00
#
_symmetry.space_group_name_H-M   'P 1'
#
loop_
_entity.id
_entity.type
_entity.pdbx_description
1 polymer ?
#
loop_
_entity_poly.entity_id
_entity_poly.type
_entity_poly.pdbx_seq_one_letter_code
_entity_poly.pdbx_strand_id
1 'polypeptide(L)'
;MDKKYELIKEGFNWPRVKALKDFTLITGEKVKKGDIGGCVVSEKCLSQEGNCWIMDNVFVEGKVSGNAVIQDYAKIYGEVSGNALVKDDTEVYGKVSGNAIVKDFAEVRENAIVTGNAVVQAYQYITFGTVTTDLLGTKDWIGALYAEFGIVPENGKITLYKRVWNTNNPNVFESVYNRKFIYEIGKEAIETDVDENVMNECTTGLHFATLEFINYYVGNSILECEIDLKDIITVQTGIVRARKCKVIRIYKGE
;
A
#
# COMPACT_ATOMS: atom_id res chain seq x y z
N MET A 1 15.50 -3.64 -36.62
CA MET A 1 15.81 -4.14 -35.27
C MET A 1 14.96 -5.38 -35.02
N ASP A 2 15.53 -6.38 -34.37
CA ASP A 2 14.83 -7.63 -34.03
C ASP A 2 13.87 -7.39 -32.85
N LYS A 3 12.55 -7.42 -33.09
CA LYS A 3 11.53 -7.13 -32.07
C LYS A 3 11.50 -8.24 -31.01
N LYS A 4 11.34 -7.88 -29.73
CA LYS A 4 11.16 -8.81 -28.61
C LYS A 4 9.74 -9.39 -28.59
N TYR A 5 8.75 -8.57 -28.91
CA TYR A 5 7.35 -8.96 -28.94
C TYR A 5 6.59 -8.19 -30.03
N GLU A 6 5.41 -8.68 -30.39
CA GLU A 6 4.41 -7.98 -31.19
C GLU A 6 3.12 -7.78 -30.38
N LEU A 7 2.29 -6.83 -30.81
CA LEU A 7 0.95 -6.68 -30.27
C LEU A 7 -0.04 -7.44 -31.14
N ILE A 8 -0.83 -8.31 -30.51
CA ILE A 8 -1.96 -8.99 -31.14
C ILE A 8 -3.26 -8.36 -30.63
N LYS A 9 -4.23 -8.12 -31.50
CA LYS A 9 -5.51 -7.51 -31.14
C LYS A 9 -6.65 -8.40 -31.61
N GLU A 10 -7.54 -8.72 -30.68
CA GLU A 10 -8.76 -9.50 -30.95
C GLU A 10 -10.00 -8.63 -30.66
N GLY A 11 -10.73 -8.25 -31.71
CA GLY A 11 -11.95 -7.46 -31.59
C GLY A 11 -11.75 -6.07 -30.95
N PHE A 12 -12.63 -5.71 -30.02
CA PHE A 12 -12.63 -4.42 -29.32
C PHE A 12 -11.78 -4.41 -28.04
N ASN A 13 -11.07 -5.50 -27.74
CA ASN A 13 -10.23 -5.60 -26.54
C ASN A 13 -8.91 -4.83 -26.68
N TRP A 14 -8.26 -4.59 -25.54
CA TRP A 14 -6.90 -4.08 -25.50
C TRP A 14 -5.92 -5.07 -26.16
N PRO A 15 -4.93 -4.59 -26.93
CA PRO A 15 -3.91 -5.47 -27.50
C PRO A 15 -3.14 -6.23 -26.42
N ARG A 16 -2.85 -7.51 -26.70
CA ARG A 16 -2.01 -8.36 -25.87
C ARG A 16 -0.60 -8.45 -26.43
N VAL A 17 0.39 -8.62 -25.56
CA VAL A 17 1.77 -8.84 -25.99
C VAL A 17 1.98 -10.31 -26.35
N LYS A 18 2.69 -10.57 -27.45
CA LYS A 18 3.09 -11.93 -27.86
C LYS A 18 4.59 -11.97 -28.09
N ALA A 19 5.28 -12.88 -27.39
CA ALA A 19 6.72 -13.01 -27.48
C ALA A 19 7.16 -13.49 -28.88
N LEU A 20 8.19 -12.85 -29.42
CA LEU A 20 8.77 -13.21 -30.73
C LEU A 20 10.07 -14.03 -30.62
N LYS A 21 10.61 -14.16 -29.40
CA LYS A 21 11.85 -14.88 -29.10
C LYS A 21 11.84 -15.43 -27.68
N ASP A 22 12.74 -16.37 -27.43
CA ASP A 22 12.96 -16.95 -26.11
C ASP A 22 13.87 -16.03 -25.27
N PHE A 23 13.55 -15.84 -23.99
CA PHE A 23 14.40 -15.14 -23.03
C PHE A 23 14.09 -15.56 -21.59
N THR A 24 14.95 -15.20 -20.65
CA THR A 24 14.81 -15.53 -19.22
C THR A 24 14.62 -14.26 -18.42
N LEU A 25 13.58 -14.25 -17.58
CA LEU A 25 13.24 -13.16 -16.67
C LEU A 25 14.19 -13.13 -15.47
N ILE A 26 14.21 -12.01 -14.74
CA ILE A 26 14.99 -11.90 -13.50
C ILE A 26 14.50 -12.88 -12.42
N THR A 27 13.24 -13.34 -12.51
CA THR A 27 12.66 -14.40 -11.67
C THR A 27 13.20 -15.80 -11.98
N GLY A 28 13.96 -15.97 -13.07
CA GLY A 28 14.44 -17.26 -13.57
C GLY A 28 13.44 -17.99 -14.49
N GLU A 29 12.23 -17.48 -14.63
CA GLU A 29 11.21 -18.02 -15.53
C GLU A 29 11.60 -17.77 -17.00
N LYS A 30 11.26 -18.72 -17.88
CA LYS A 30 11.53 -18.63 -19.32
C LYS A 30 10.28 -18.20 -20.07
N VAL A 31 10.38 -17.10 -20.80
CA VAL A 31 9.39 -16.72 -21.82
C VAL A 31 9.86 -17.32 -23.14
N LYS A 32 8.98 -18.07 -23.80
CA LYS A 32 9.23 -18.69 -25.09
C LYS A 32 8.56 -17.90 -26.21
N LYS A 33 9.12 -18.01 -27.41
CA LYS A 33 8.49 -17.51 -28.63
C LYS A 33 7.08 -18.07 -28.77
N GLY A 34 6.12 -17.17 -28.94
CA GLY A 34 4.71 -17.49 -29.05
C GLY A 34 3.92 -17.34 -27.76
N ASP A 35 4.59 -17.22 -26.59
CA ASP A 35 3.90 -16.99 -25.32
C ASP A 35 3.13 -15.67 -25.35
N ILE A 36 1.91 -15.70 -24.82
CA ILE A 36 1.03 -14.54 -24.73
C ILE A 36 1.13 -13.96 -23.32
N GLY A 37 1.38 -12.67 -23.23
CA GLY A 37 1.39 -11.92 -21.98
C GLY A 37 0.15 -11.05 -21.80
N GLY A 38 0.30 -10.06 -20.92
CA GLY A 38 -0.75 -9.13 -20.54
C GLY A 38 -1.19 -8.14 -21.63
N CYS A 39 -2.15 -7.30 -21.25
CA CYS A 39 -2.74 -6.27 -22.08
C CYS A 39 -1.97 -4.94 -21.96
N VAL A 40 -1.79 -4.24 -23.07
CA VAL A 40 -1.24 -2.88 -23.11
C VAL A 40 -2.14 -1.96 -23.93
N VAL A 41 -2.19 -0.67 -23.56
CA VAL A 41 -2.95 0.31 -24.37
C VAL A 41 -2.20 0.73 -25.65
N SER A 42 -0.87 0.60 -25.68
CA SER A 42 -0.06 0.91 -26.87
C SER A 42 1.33 0.22 -26.85
N GLU A 43 2.05 0.24 -27.98
CA GLU A 43 3.42 -0.27 -28.05
C GLU A 43 4.40 0.46 -27.10
N LYS A 44 4.07 1.66 -26.61
CA LYS A 44 4.93 2.43 -25.70
C LYS A 44 4.93 1.90 -24.26
N CYS A 45 3.96 1.05 -23.92
CA CYS A 45 3.75 0.59 -22.56
C CYS A 45 4.73 -0.49 -22.10
N LEU A 46 5.32 -1.25 -23.03
CA LEU A 46 6.32 -2.26 -22.73
C LEU A 46 7.56 -1.99 -23.58
N SER A 47 8.75 -2.00 -22.97
CA SER A 47 9.97 -1.77 -23.75
C SER A 47 10.30 -2.97 -24.63
N GLN A 48 10.72 -2.71 -25.88
CA GLN A 48 11.34 -3.72 -26.76
C GLN A 48 12.75 -4.09 -26.29
N GLU A 49 13.38 -3.26 -25.46
CA GLU A 49 14.70 -3.48 -24.88
C GLU A 49 14.62 -4.14 -23.49
N GLY A 50 15.72 -4.80 -23.09
CA GLY A 50 15.79 -5.55 -21.84
C GLY A 50 14.81 -6.73 -21.76
N ASN A 51 14.77 -7.38 -20.61
CA ASN A 51 13.97 -8.59 -20.40
C ASN A 51 12.64 -8.33 -19.68
N CYS A 52 12.20 -7.07 -19.59
CA CYS A 52 10.92 -6.76 -18.97
C CYS A 52 9.76 -7.48 -19.66
N TRP A 53 8.80 -7.96 -18.86
CA TRP A 53 7.68 -8.77 -19.31
C TRP A 53 6.46 -8.63 -18.40
N ILE A 54 5.28 -8.79 -18.99
CA ILE A 54 3.98 -8.74 -18.31
C ILE A 54 3.25 -10.07 -18.52
N MET A 55 2.83 -10.72 -17.43
CA MET A 55 2.12 -12.01 -17.49
C MET A 55 0.66 -11.83 -17.93
N ASP A 56 0.00 -12.95 -18.27
CA ASP A 56 -1.33 -13.03 -18.91
C ASP A 56 -2.39 -12.05 -18.35
N ASN A 57 -2.56 -12.02 -17.03
CA ASN A 57 -3.64 -11.27 -16.37
C ASN A 57 -3.30 -9.79 -16.07
N VAL A 58 -2.12 -9.31 -16.48
CA VAL A 58 -1.65 -7.94 -16.19
C VAL A 58 -2.25 -6.94 -17.18
N PHE A 59 -2.57 -5.74 -16.68
CA PHE A 59 -2.95 -4.60 -17.51
C PHE A 59 -1.97 -3.43 -17.35
N VAL A 60 -1.52 -2.85 -18.48
CA VAL A 60 -0.62 -1.70 -18.48
C VAL A 60 -1.15 -0.58 -19.37
N GLU A 61 -1.40 0.57 -18.74
CA GLU A 61 -1.58 1.87 -19.39
C GLU A 61 -0.32 2.75 -19.26
N GLY A 62 0.51 2.47 -18.26
CA GLY A 62 1.78 3.14 -17.99
C GLY A 62 2.95 2.63 -18.83
N LYS A 63 4.15 2.58 -18.23
CA LYS A 63 5.40 2.17 -18.90
C LYS A 63 6.16 1.13 -18.08
N VAL A 64 6.53 0.03 -18.73
CA VAL A 64 7.32 -1.07 -18.17
C VAL A 64 8.62 -1.24 -18.97
N SER A 65 9.77 -1.21 -18.30
CA SER A 65 11.08 -1.24 -18.95
C SER A 65 12.17 -1.94 -18.13
N GLY A 66 13.38 -2.08 -18.71
CA GLY A 66 14.50 -2.78 -18.07
C GLY A 66 14.28 -4.29 -18.01
N ASN A 67 14.39 -4.87 -16.82
CA ASN A 67 14.15 -6.28 -16.50
C ASN A 67 12.94 -6.47 -15.57
N ALA A 68 12.08 -5.45 -15.43
CA ALA A 68 10.93 -5.50 -14.55
C ALA A 68 9.96 -6.61 -14.95
N VAL A 69 9.42 -7.32 -13.97
CA VAL A 69 8.47 -8.40 -14.18
C VAL A 69 7.16 -8.05 -13.48
N ILE A 70 6.08 -8.08 -14.25
CA ILE A 70 4.73 -7.82 -13.74
C ILE A 70 3.92 -9.10 -13.85
N GLN A 71 3.29 -9.54 -12.76
CA GLN A 71 2.58 -10.83 -12.68
C GLN A 71 1.17 -10.68 -12.08
N ASP A 72 0.44 -11.79 -12.11
CA ASP A 72 -0.91 -11.93 -11.54
C ASP A 72 -1.88 -10.85 -12.06
N TYR A 73 -2.62 -10.18 -11.18
CA TYR A 73 -3.70 -9.24 -11.51
C TYR A 73 -3.26 -7.77 -11.42
N ALA A 74 -1.96 -7.51 -11.40
CA ALA A 74 -1.42 -6.18 -11.22
C ALA A 74 -1.83 -5.21 -12.35
N LYS A 75 -2.11 -3.95 -11.97
CA LYS A 75 -2.46 -2.87 -12.90
C LYS A 75 -1.45 -1.74 -12.82
N ILE A 76 -0.85 -1.41 -13.97
CA ILE A 76 0.21 -0.42 -14.07
C ILE A 76 -0.27 0.79 -14.87
N TYR A 77 -0.44 1.91 -14.19
CA TYR A 77 -0.75 3.22 -14.75
C TYR A 77 0.49 4.14 -14.75
N GLY A 78 1.45 3.89 -13.87
CA GLY A 78 2.71 4.64 -13.73
C GLY A 78 3.91 4.02 -14.45
N GLU A 79 5.11 4.17 -13.89
CA GLU A 79 6.35 3.63 -14.48
C GLU A 79 6.96 2.52 -13.61
N VAL A 80 7.20 1.35 -14.21
CA VAL A 80 7.93 0.25 -13.58
C VAL A 80 9.19 -0.06 -14.38
N SER A 81 10.35 -0.08 -13.71
CA SER A 81 11.65 -0.22 -14.37
C SER A 81 12.68 -0.95 -13.51
N GLY A 82 13.91 -1.10 -14.02
CA GLY A 82 14.99 -1.81 -13.32
C GLY A 82 14.73 -3.32 -13.25
N ASN A 83 14.94 -3.92 -12.09
CA ASN A 83 14.66 -5.33 -11.79
C ASN A 83 13.41 -5.49 -10.89
N ALA A 84 12.52 -4.49 -10.89
CA ALA A 84 11.36 -4.50 -10.01
C ALA A 84 10.43 -5.71 -10.29
N LEU A 85 9.84 -6.24 -9.23
CA LEU A 85 8.83 -7.29 -9.30
C LEU A 85 7.51 -6.73 -8.74
N VAL A 86 6.49 -6.67 -9.59
CA VAL A 86 5.14 -6.23 -9.19
C VAL A 86 4.17 -7.37 -9.47
N LYS A 87 3.38 -7.78 -8.48
CA LYS A 87 2.56 -8.99 -8.57
C LYS A 87 1.32 -8.95 -7.68
N ASP A 88 0.59 -10.05 -7.60
CA ASP A 88 -0.70 -10.19 -6.91
C ASP A 88 -1.73 -9.15 -7.42
N ASP A 89 -2.52 -8.53 -6.53
CA ASP A 89 -3.60 -7.58 -6.84
C ASP A 89 -3.16 -6.11 -6.60
N THR A 90 -1.99 -5.75 -7.14
CA THR A 90 -1.38 -4.43 -6.91
C THR A 90 -1.77 -3.37 -7.94
N GLU A 91 -1.81 -2.10 -7.52
CA GLU A 91 -2.02 -0.96 -8.42
C GLU A 91 -0.87 0.05 -8.32
N VAL A 92 -0.26 0.37 -9.46
CA VAL A 92 0.88 1.30 -9.54
C VAL A 92 0.51 2.49 -10.40
N TYR A 93 0.34 3.66 -9.77
CA TYR A 93 0.17 4.95 -10.41
C TYR A 93 1.48 5.76 -10.41
N GLY A 94 2.34 5.55 -9.41
CA GLY A 94 3.63 6.21 -9.26
C GLY A 94 4.78 5.51 -9.98
N LYS A 95 5.98 5.58 -9.38
CA LYS A 95 7.19 4.99 -9.95
C LYS A 95 7.73 3.85 -9.10
N VAL A 96 7.97 2.70 -9.71
CA VAL A 96 8.61 1.53 -9.10
C VAL A 96 9.89 1.19 -9.88
N SER A 97 11.02 1.06 -9.19
CA SER A 97 12.32 0.84 -9.84
C SER A 97 13.31 0.08 -8.95
N GLY A 98 14.54 -0.12 -9.43
CA GLY A 98 15.57 -0.85 -8.66
C GLY A 98 15.24 -2.33 -8.56
N ASN A 99 15.45 -2.94 -7.39
CA ASN A 99 15.04 -4.31 -7.07
C ASN A 99 13.79 -4.33 -6.18
N ALA A 100 12.95 -3.30 -6.26
CA ALA A 100 11.76 -3.19 -5.43
C ALA A 100 10.77 -4.34 -5.70
N ILE A 101 10.09 -4.78 -4.63
CA ILE A 101 9.01 -5.75 -4.69
C ILE A 101 7.74 -5.06 -4.22
N VAL A 102 6.70 -5.07 -5.05
CA VAL A 102 5.36 -4.57 -4.72
C VAL A 102 4.37 -5.71 -4.93
N LYS A 103 3.64 -6.08 -3.88
CA LYS A 103 2.85 -7.31 -3.87
C LYS A 103 1.62 -7.24 -2.96
N ASP A 104 0.89 -8.35 -2.85
CA ASP A 104 -0.38 -8.47 -2.16
C ASP A 104 -1.43 -7.50 -2.74
N PHE A 105 -1.94 -6.56 -1.94
CA PHE A 105 -2.91 -5.53 -2.34
C PHE A 105 -2.33 -4.12 -2.18
N ALA A 106 -1.01 -3.98 -2.36
CA ALA A 106 -0.35 -2.70 -2.22
C ALA A 106 -0.72 -1.70 -3.33
N GLU A 107 -0.73 -0.42 -2.98
CA GLU A 107 -0.93 0.68 -3.92
C GLU A 107 0.24 1.68 -3.87
N VAL A 108 0.72 2.09 -5.04
CA VAL A 108 1.73 3.15 -5.18
C VAL A 108 1.11 4.33 -5.92
N ARG A 109 0.84 5.45 -5.22
CA ARG A 109 0.15 6.62 -5.78
C ARG A 109 1.06 7.44 -6.71
N GLU A 110 0.46 8.29 -7.52
CA GLU A 110 1.10 9.04 -8.63
C GLU A 110 2.40 9.77 -8.23
N ASN A 111 2.44 10.38 -7.05
CA ASN A 111 3.60 11.15 -6.58
C ASN A 111 4.61 10.34 -5.75
N ALA A 112 4.36 9.05 -5.55
CA ALA A 112 5.23 8.18 -4.76
C ALA A 112 6.30 7.48 -5.61
N ILE A 113 7.45 7.24 -4.99
CA ILE A 113 8.56 6.49 -5.58
C ILE A 113 8.89 5.30 -4.69
N VAL A 114 8.91 4.10 -5.26
CA VAL A 114 9.39 2.88 -4.62
C VAL A 114 10.64 2.42 -5.37
N THR A 115 11.78 2.32 -4.70
CA THR A 115 13.06 2.02 -5.37
C THR A 115 14.02 1.26 -4.46
N GLY A 116 15.26 1.04 -4.90
CA GLY A 116 16.26 0.32 -4.14
C GLY A 116 15.85 -1.13 -3.90
N ASN A 117 15.85 -1.57 -2.64
CA ASN A 117 15.42 -2.91 -2.25
C ASN A 117 14.12 -2.84 -1.42
N ALA A 118 13.25 -1.87 -1.74
CA ALA A 118 11.99 -1.70 -1.05
C ALA A 118 11.09 -2.93 -1.17
N VAL A 119 10.34 -3.22 -0.11
CA VAL A 119 9.24 -4.18 -0.14
C VAL A 119 7.99 -3.44 0.31
N VAL A 120 7.00 -3.36 -0.59
CA VAL A 120 5.68 -2.81 -0.30
C VAL A 120 4.70 -3.96 -0.40
N GLN A 121 4.01 -4.24 0.70
CA GLN A 121 3.23 -5.46 0.88
C GLN A 121 2.07 -5.23 1.86
N ALA A 122 1.23 -6.24 2.06
CA ALA A 122 0.18 -6.24 3.08
C ALA A 122 -0.66 -4.95 3.12
N TYR A 123 -1.26 -4.60 1.97
CA TYR A 123 -2.15 -3.45 1.82
C TYR A 123 -1.54 -2.07 2.16
N GLN A 124 -0.22 -1.92 2.04
CA GLN A 124 0.41 -0.61 2.18
C GLN A 124 0.02 0.34 1.04
N TYR A 125 -0.36 1.57 1.40
CA TYR A 125 -0.72 2.63 0.44
C TYR A 125 0.35 3.71 0.42
N ILE A 126 1.36 3.52 -0.43
CA ILE A 126 2.47 4.46 -0.55
C ILE A 126 2.01 5.68 -1.33
N THR A 127 1.74 6.75 -0.59
CA THR A 127 1.14 7.99 -1.10
C THR A 127 2.15 9.12 -1.21
N PHE A 128 3.12 9.18 -0.30
CA PHE A 128 4.08 10.27 -0.19
C PHE A 128 5.53 9.79 -0.23
N GLY A 129 6.38 10.63 -0.83
CA GLY A 129 7.83 10.50 -0.73
C GLY A 129 8.42 9.31 -1.48
N THR A 130 9.54 8.81 -0.94
CA THR A 130 10.32 7.72 -1.52
C THR A 130 10.56 6.61 -0.51
N VAL A 131 10.17 5.39 -0.86
CA VAL A 131 10.40 4.17 -0.07
C VAL A 131 11.54 3.38 -0.70
N THR A 132 12.53 3.02 0.11
CA THR A 132 13.75 2.33 -0.36
C THR A 132 14.03 0.99 0.33
N THR A 133 13.23 0.64 1.34
CA THR A 133 13.38 -0.52 2.24
C THR A 133 12.02 -1.18 2.55
N ASP A 134 12.03 -2.32 3.23
CA ASP A 134 10.83 -2.96 3.77
C ASP A 134 10.40 -2.28 5.07
N LEU A 135 9.47 -1.32 4.98
CA LEU A 135 9.04 -0.51 6.13
C LEU A 135 8.37 -1.36 7.22
N LEU A 136 7.52 -2.31 6.84
CA LEU A 136 6.83 -3.17 7.81
C LEU A 136 7.77 -4.22 8.42
N GLY A 137 8.59 -4.87 7.58
CA GLY A 137 9.54 -5.89 8.04
C GLY A 137 10.63 -5.33 8.94
N THR A 138 11.06 -4.09 8.71
CA THR A 138 12.02 -3.37 9.57
C THR A 138 11.37 -2.57 10.70
N LYS A 139 10.03 -2.51 10.74
CA LYS A 139 9.24 -1.70 11.69
C LYS A 139 9.65 -0.22 11.70
N ASP A 140 9.99 0.33 10.53
CA ASP A 140 10.24 1.76 10.36
C ASP A 140 8.91 2.53 10.34
N TRP A 141 8.37 2.76 11.54
CA TRP A 141 7.09 3.46 11.68
C TRP A 141 7.16 4.91 11.26
N ILE A 142 8.32 5.56 11.35
CA ILE A 142 8.47 6.94 10.86
C ILE A 142 8.32 6.95 9.34
N GLY A 143 9.04 6.06 8.65
CA GLY A 143 8.93 5.90 7.21
C GLY A 143 7.53 5.50 6.77
N ALA A 144 6.88 4.55 7.47
CA ALA A 144 5.53 4.10 7.15
C ALA A 144 4.47 5.21 7.34
N LEU A 145 4.54 5.97 8.43
CA LEU A 145 3.64 7.09 8.68
C LEU A 145 3.80 8.20 7.65
N TYR A 146 5.04 8.51 7.27
CA TYR A 146 5.28 9.48 6.22
C TYR A 146 4.77 8.96 4.87
N ALA A 147 5.08 7.72 4.51
CA ALA A 147 4.70 7.14 3.24
C ALA A 147 3.17 7.05 3.04
N GLU A 148 2.41 6.68 4.08
CA GLU A 148 0.95 6.55 3.97
C GLU A 148 0.18 7.84 4.23
N PHE A 149 0.65 8.66 5.18
CA PHE A 149 -0.11 9.84 5.64
C PHE A 149 0.56 11.18 5.39
N GLY A 150 1.84 11.20 4.99
CA GLY A 150 2.63 12.42 4.95
C GLY A 150 2.92 13.00 6.34
N ILE A 151 2.74 12.20 7.40
CA ILE A 151 2.93 12.63 8.79
C ILE A 151 4.35 12.36 9.23
N VAL A 152 5.00 13.38 9.80
CA VAL A 152 6.26 13.25 10.51
C VAL A 152 5.98 13.28 12.01
N PRO A 153 6.34 12.24 12.77
CA PRO A 153 6.14 12.23 14.22
C PRO A 153 6.93 13.31 14.93
N GLU A 154 6.35 13.89 15.97
CA GLU A 154 7.00 14.88 16.84
C GLU A 154 7.25 14.27 18.21
N ASN A 155 8.49 14.35 18.70
CA ASN A 155 8.90 13.81 20.01
C ASN A 155 8.52 12.32 20.22
N GLY A 156 8.57 11.51 19.16
CA GLY A 156 8.25 10.09 19.20
C GLY A 156 6.75 9.80 19.26
N LYS A 157 5.89 10.75 18.89
CA LYS A 157 4.44 10.61 18.95
C LYS A 157 3.74 11.16 17.71
N ILE A 158 2.51 10.71 17.50
CA ILE A 158 1.59 11.23 16.48
C ILE A 158 0.22 11.49 17.08
N THR A 159 -0.54 12.37 16.42
CA THR A 159 -1.95 12.60 16.70
C THR A 159 -2.79 12.04 15.58
N LEU A 160 -3.71 11.14 15.91
CA LEU A 160 -4.67 10.55 14.97
C LEU A 160 -6.05 10.47 15.60
N TYR A 161 -7.03 10.09 14.78
CA TYR A 161 -8.44 10.20 15.13
C TYR A 161 -9.11 8.84 15.16
N LYS A 162 -10.13 8.72 16.03
CA LYS A 162 -10.93 7.51 16.16
C LYS A 162 -12.42 7.82 16.30
N ARG A 163 -13.26 7.07 15.57
CA ARG A 163 -14.69 7.07 15.79
C ARG A 163 -15.07 6.23 17.02
N VAL A 164 -15.99 6.77 17.81
CA VAL A 164 -16.53 6.16 19.03
C VAL A 164 -18.02 6.48 19.18
N TRP A 165 -18.67 5.85 20.16
CA TRP A 165 -20.03 6.15 20.55
C TRP A 165 -20.07 6.99 21.83
N ASN A 166 -20.87 8.05 21.82
CA ASN A 166 -21.17 8.83 23.02
C ASN A 166 -21.85 7.98 24.09
N THR A 167 -21.52 8.27 25.34
CA THR A 167 -22.28 7.82 26.51
C THR A 167 -23.04 8.99 27.13
N ASN A 168 -23.79 8.73 28.21
CA ASN A 168 -24.42 9.79 29.00
C ASN A 168 -23.39 10.66 29.74
N ASN A 169 -22.14 10.20 29.89
CA ASN A 169 -21.06 10.99 30.44
C ASN A 169 -20.27 11.64 29.28
N PRO A 170 -20.19 12.99 29.21
CA PRO A 170 -19.57 13.70 28.09
C PRO A 170 -18.06 13.46 27.95
N ASN A 171 -17.41 12.87 28.95
CA ASN A 171 -15.98 12.55 28.92
C ASN A 171 -15.70 11.07 28.64
N VAL A 172 -16.72 10.23 28.51
CA VAL A 172 -16.60 8.77 28.40
C VAL A 172 -17.29 8.28 27.13
N PHE A 173 -16.62 7.41 26.39
CA PHE A 173 -17.04 6.92 25.08
C PHE A 173 -16.84 5.42 24.97
N GLU A 174 -17.69 4.77 24.18
CA GLU A 174 -17.60 3.34 23.92
C GLU A 174 -16.93 3.07 22.56
N SER A 175 -16.10 2.02 22.50
CA SER A 175 -15.56 1.53 21.24
C SER A 175 -16.68 1.12 20.29
N VAL A 176 -16.45 1.33 18.99
CA VAL A 176 -17.40 0.96 17.94
C VAL A 176 -17.68 -0.54 17.91
N TYR A 177 -16.63 -1.36 18.03
CA TYR A 177 -16.71 -2.82 17.89
C TYR A 177 -16.99 -3.56 19.20
N ASN A 178 -16.54 -3.01 20.33
CA ASN A 178 -16.74 -3.59 21.66
C ASN A 178 -17.24 -2.53 22.63
N ARG A 179 -18.56 -2.45 22.86
CA ARG A 179 -19.16 -1.43 23.74
C ARG A 179 -18.65 -1.46 25.19
N LYS A 180 -18.02 -2.56 25.63
CA LYS A 180 -17.40 -2.65 26.96
C LYS A 180 -16.01 -2.02 27.03
N PHE A 181 -15.35 -1.81 25.89
CA PHE A 181 -14.09 -1.10 25.82
C PHE A 181 -14.36 0.40 25.83
N ILE A 182 -13.81 1.09 26.82
CA ILE A 182 -14.12 2.49 27.11
C ILE A 182 -12.91 3.39 26.80
N TYR A 183 -13.20 4.56 26.25
CA TYR A 183 -12.27 5.68 26.11
C TYR A 183 -12.71 6.80 27.03
N GLU A 184 -11.79 7.40 27.77
CA GLU A 184 -12.06 8.54 28.66
C GLU A 184 -11.07 9.67 28.40
N ILE A 185 -11.57 10.90 28.30
CA ILE A 185 -10.74 12.09 28.04
C ILE A 185 -9.68 12.24 29.12
N GLY A 186 -8.43 12.43 28.69
CA GLY A 186 -7.26 12.57 29.56
C GLY A 186 -6.69 11.25 30.08
N LYS A 187 -7.32 10.10 29.78
CA LYS A 187 -6.85 8.77 30.16
C LYS A 187 -6.19 8.04 28.99
N GLU A 188 -5.43 7.02 29.34
CA GLU A 188 -4.87 6.08 28.37
C GLU A 188 -5.91 4.99 28.08
N ALA A 189 -6.06 4.64 26.82
CA ALA A 189 -6.77 3.44 26.38
C ALA A 189 -5.72 2.40 25.97
N ILE A 190 -5.84 1.19 26.51
CA ILE A 190 -4.88 0.10 26.30
C ILE A 190 -5.66 -1.15 25.88
N GLU A 191 -5.36 -1.68 24.70
CA GLU A 191 -5.79 -3.01 24.29
C GLU A 191 -4.71 -4.02 24.68
N THR A 192 -5.10 -5.04 25.45
CA THR A 192 -4.19 -6.10 25.91
C THR A 192 -4.17 -7.30 24.97
N ASP A 193 -5.26 -7.52 24.24
CA ASP A 193 -5.37 -8.57 23.24
C ASP A 193 -5.15 -7.98 21.85
N VAL A 194 -3.88 -7.80 21.46
CA VAL A 194 -3.52 -7.27 20.14
C VAL A 194 -2.85 -8.33 19.29
N ASP A 195 -3.12 -8.29 18.00
CA ASP A 195 -2.40 -9.10 17.01
C ASP A 195 -1.09 -8.40 16.61
N GLU A 196 0.02 -8.99 17.05
CA GLU A 196 1.39 -8.50 16.81
C GLU A 196 1.86 -8.71 15.37
N ASN A 197 1.13 -9.45 14.54
CA ASN A 197 1.51 -9.67 13.16
C ASN A 197 1.30 -8.38 12.34
N VAL A 198 2.41 -7.75 12.00
CA VAL A 198 2.44 -6.48 11.25
C VAL A 198 1.86 -6.62 9.84
N MET A 199 1.76 -7.83 9.30
CA MET A 199 1.24 -8.11 7.95
C MET A 199 -0.27 -8.37 7.94
N ASN A 200 -0.89 -8.59 9.09
CA ASN A 200 -2.33 -8.83 9.16
C ASN A 200 -3.10 -7.51 9.14
N GLU A 201 -4.04 -7.37 8.21
CA GLU A 201 -4.93 -6.21 8.12
C GLU A 201 -6.15 -6.37 9.06
N CYS A 202 -6.64 -5.28 9.66
CA CYS A 202 -7.93 -5.23 10.37
C CYS A 202 -8.14 -6.27 11.50
N THR A 203 -7.09 -6.72 12.18
CA THR A 203 -7.17 -7.64 13.33
C THR A 203 -7.19 -6.91 14.68
N THR A 204 -7.10 -7.61 15.81
CA THR A 204 -7.31 -7.01 17.13
C THR A 204 -6.29 -5.91 17.46
N GLY A 205 -6.79 -4.77 17.96
CA GLY A 205 -6.00 -3.59 18.30
C GLY A 205 -6.79 -2.28 18.22
N LEU A 206 -6.18 -1.19 18.65
CA LEU A 206 -6.75 0.15 18.55
C LEU A 206 -6.45 0.73 17.16
N HIS A 207 -7.48 1.04 16.39
CA HIS A 207 -7.35 1.56 15.03
C HIS A 207 -7.60 3.06 14.99
N PHE A 208 -6.71 3.80 14.36
CA PHE A 208 -6.74 5.25 14.22
C PHE A 208 -6.48 5.65 12.76
N ALA A 209 -7.08 6.74 12.32
CA ALA A 209 -6.92 7.25 10.97
C ALA A 209 -6.77 8.78 10.98
N THR A 210 -6.36 9.36 9.86
CA THR A 210 -6.42 10.83 9.68
C THR A 210 -7.87 11.29 9.54
N LEU A 211 -8.12 12.59 9.65
CA LEU A 211 -9.46 13.16 9.45
C LEU A 211 -10.03 12.90 8.04
N GLU A 212 -9.15 12.75 7.04
CA GLU A 212 -9.55 12.41 5.67
C GLU A 212 -10.24 11.03 5.62
N PHE A 213 -9.65 10.04 6.29
CA PHE A 213 -10.16 8.66 6.27
C PHE A 213 -11.17 8.35 7.38
N ILE A 214 -11.24 9.17 8.44
CA ILE A 214 -12.08 8.87 9.61
C ILE A 214 -13.59 8.87 9.31
N ASN A 215 -14.00 9.48 8.19
CA ASN A 215 -15.40 9.60 7.78
C ASN A 215 -15.99 8.32 7.20
N TYR A 216 -15.15 7.34 6.84
CA TYR A 216 -15.61 6.02 6.41
C TYR A 216 -16.02 5.11 7.57
N TYR A 217 -15.77 5.53 8.82
CA TYR A 217 -16.06 4.75 10.01
C TYR A 217 -17.33 5.21 10.72
N VAL A 218 -18.08 4.24 11.25
CA VAL A 218 -19.29 4.50 12.04
C VAL A 218 -18.94 5.01 13.45
N GLY A 219 -19.85 5.75 14.07
CA GLY A 219 -19.69 6.36 15.39
C GLY A 219 -20.13 7.82 15.37
N ASN A 220 -20.78 8.26 16.44
CA ASN A 220 -21.37 9.61 16.51
C ASN A 220 -20.44 10.67 17.11
N SER A 221 -19.21 10.29 17.49
CA SER A 221 -18.14 11.20 17.93
C SER A 221 -16.78 10.80 17.39
N ILE A 222 -15.89 11.78 17.31
CA ILE A 222 -14.48 11.61 16.92
C ILE A 222 -13.60 12.01 18.11
N LEU A 223 -12.70 11.12 18.51
CA LEU A 223 -11.66 11.42 19.49
C LEU A 223 -10.36 11.76 18.79
N GLU A 224 -9.70 12.80 19.27
CA GLU A 224 -8.30 13.09 18.99
C GLU A 224 -7.43 12.33 20.00
N CYS A 225 -6.56 11.47 19.50
CA CYS A 225 -5.74 10.56 20.30
C CYS A 225 -4.25 10.78 19.98
N GLU A 226 -3.44 10.84 21.03
CA GLU A 226 -1.98 10.83 20.92
C GLU A 226 -1.49 9.38 21.04
N ILE A 227 -0.61 8.97 20.13
CA ILE A 227 -0.06 7.61 20.04
C ILE A 227 1.46 7.71 20.06
N ASP A 228 2.11 6.94 20.93
CA ASP A 228 3.57 6.81 20.98
C ASP A 228 4.01 5.83 19.88
N LEU A 229 5.11 6.13 19.18
CA LEU A 229 5.61 5.28 18.10
C LEU A 229 5.88 3.84 18.57
N LYS A 230 6.29 3.66 19.83
CA LYS A 230 6.55 2.31 20.37
C LYS A 230 5.28 1.46 20.51
N ASP A 231 4.12 2.10 20.56
CA ASP A 231 2.82 1.44 20.73
C ASP A 231 2.17 1.13 19.37
N ILE A 232 2.76 1.58 18.26
CA ILE A 232 2.34 1.24 16.88
C ILE A 232 2.70 -0.22 16.59
N ILE A 233 1.73 -0.92 16.02
CA ILE A 233 1.85 -2.31 15.57
C ILE A 233 2.05 -2.37 14.07
N THR A 234 1.25 -1.63 13.30
CA THR A 234 1.37 -1.54 11.84
C THR A 234 0.71 -0.26 11.31
N VAL A 235 1.08 0.09 10.08
CA VAL A 235 0.54 1.21 9.30
C VAL A 235 0.22 0.67 7.91
N GLN A 236 -1.08 0.56 7.61
CA GLN A 236 -1.62 -0.06 6.40
C GLN A 236 -2.97 0.57 6.07
N THR A 237 -3.36 0.59 4.80
CA THR A 237 -4.68 1.07 4.32
C THR A 237 -5.11 2.44 4.84
N GLY A 238 -4.15 3.33 5.14
CA GLY A 238 -4.48 4.62 5.74
C GLY A 238 -4.98 4.50 7.19
N ILE A 239 -4.55 3.47 7.91
CA ILE A 239 -4.86 3.22 9.32
C ILE A 239 -3.57 2.93 10.09
N VAL A 240 -3.50 3.45 11.31
CA VAL A 240 -2.54 2.99 12.33
C VAL A 240 -3.25 2.03 13.26
N ARG A 241 -2.75 0.78 13.35
CA ARG A 241 -3.11 -0.14 14.44
C ARG A 241 -2.07 0.00 15.55
N ALA A 242 -2.54 0.26 16.76
CA ALA A 242 -1.69 0.45 17.93
C ALA A 242 -2.25 -0.30 19.14
N ARG A 243 -1.40 -0.52 20.14
CA ARG A 243 -1.78 -1.12 21.43
C ARG A 243 -2.39 -0.10 22.37
N LYS A 244 -1.93 1.14 22.29
CA LYS A 244 -2.18 2.15 23.31
C LYS A 244 -2.29 3.53 22.68
N CYS A 245 -3.18 4.34 23.23
CA CYS A 245 -3.21 5.78 22.98
C CYS A 245 -3.57 6.55 24.25
N LYS A 246 -3.34 7.86 24.24
CA LYS A 246 -3.91 8.81 25.19
C LYS A 246 -5.03 9.58 24.51
N VAL A 247 -6.22 9.56 25.11
CA VAL A 247 -7.37 10.32 24.60
C VAL A 247 -7.19 11.78 25.01
N ILE A 248 -7.07 12.68 24.03
CA ILE A 248 -6.78 14.10 24.30
C ILE A 248 -8.08 14.87 24.50
N ARG A 249 -9.00 14.77 23.53
CA ARG A 249 -10.28 15.50 23.52
C ARG A 249 -11.22 14.96 22.45
N ILE A 250 -12.45 15.44 22.46
CA ILE A 250 -13.36 15.31 21.31
C ILE A 250 -12.91 16.28 20.22
N TYR A 251 -12.79 15.80 18.99
CA TYR A 251 -12.60 16.66 17.82
C TYR A 251 -13.94 17.32 17.44
N LYS A 252 -13.95 18.65 17.28
CA LYS A 252 -15.19 19.43 17.08
C LYS A 252 -15.39 19.97 15.66
N GLY A 253 -14.50 19.68 14.71
CA GLY A 253 -14.49 20.37 13.41
C GLY A 253 -14.16 21.86 13.57
N GLU A 254 -13.55 22.46 12.55
CA GLU A 254 -13.59 23.91 12.37
C GLU A 254 -14.69 24.27 11.38
#